data_AF-A0A836B9C1-F1
#
_entry.id   AF-A0A836B9C1-F1
#
_cell.length_a   1.000
_cell.length_b   1.000
_cell.length_c   1.000
_cell.angle_alpha   90.00
_cell.angle_beta   90.00
_cell.angle_gamma   90.00
#
_symmetry.space_group_name_H-M   'P 1'
#
loop_
_entity.id
_entity.type
_entity.pdbx_description
1 polymer ?
#
loop_
_entity_poly.entity_id
_entity_poly.type
_entity_poly.pdbx_seq_one_letter_code
_entity_poly.pdbx_strand_id
1 'polypeptide(L)'
;MAPPSLESAKATLEAALEVFASKDASSQPPGGRAELKALGEKAKQAASRAALLASGGRPSDEEVSGVVYGLEQSTIAMCSYSHGFTHEAGPSLKASLKQRCSGLVEPTQELVAKLISGADAGELRNIVGKVWAAVDELVGGPIDNKGCLFRKLADVMAGVKSAAKELEELVVESKQDLAAADRTSAGSHGSLAAAPRTSTEGSQRPPRSSDDEEDDAQSASGGEDDDGDFRDMGHLSAAELPTAEAAAGLLAAAQEAMRAVSRPLLQGPDVSGSHCLDEWESMAWHAEKLRSSCEGLVACLYPPHEDFEELQGTAESVSITLELLLSEFPEAYTAAASEAGPVDAEAAGAEGQQQPQPQAGAGRASALSTALEAAQRSVDASAQRLLDALNRQAHAARTGVPAS
;
A
#
# COMPACT_ATOMS: atom_id res chain seq x y z
N MET A 1 28.88 -22.91 -32.01
CA MET A 1 27.47 -22.52 -31.86
C MET A 1 27.28 -21.18 -32.56
N ALA A 2 26.09 -20.88 -33.08
CA ALA A 2 25.82 -19.52 -33.55
C ALA A 2 25.89 -18.55 -32.34
N PRO A 3 26.40 -17.32 -32.51
CA PRO A 3 26.41 -16.33 -31.43
C PRO A 3 24.97 -16.06 -30.97
N PRO A 4 24.74 -15.81 -29.66
CA PRO A 4 23.41 -15.54 -29.12
C PRO A 4 22.85 -14.29 -29.78
N SER A 5 21.67 -14.38 -30.38
CA SER A 5 20.96 -13.19 -30.83
C SER A 5 20.21 -12.59 -29.63
N LEU A 6 20.29 -11.26 -29.50
CA LEU A 6 19.55 -10.54 -28.45
C LEU A 6 18.05 -10.81 -28.53
N GLU A 7 17.50 -10.89 -29.75
CA GLU A 7 16.09 -11.17 -29.99
C GLU A 7 15.69 -12.57 -29.48
N SER A 8 16.53 -13.59 -29.73
CA SER A 8 16.30 -14.95 -29.23
C SER A 8 16.31 -14.99 -27.70
N ALA A 9 17.24 -14.28 -27.06
CA ALA A 9 17.33 -14.25 -25.60
C ALA A 9 16.15 -13.53 -24.95
N LYS A 10 15.72 -12.39 -25.52
CA LYS A 10 14.52 -11.69 -25.06
C LYS A 10 13.28 -12.56 -25.18
N ALA A 11 13.07 -13.18 -26.34
CA ALA A 11 11.93 -14.07 -26.57
C ALA A 11 11.92 -15.27 -25.60
N THR A 12 13.09 -15.83 -25.31
CA THR A 12 13.25 -16.94 -24.35
C THR A 12 12.87 -16.51 -22.92
N LEU A 13 13.30 -15.31 -22.50
CA LEU A 13 12.96 -14.75 -21.19
C LEU A 13 11.49 -14.34 -21.08
N GLU A 14 10.89 -13.82 -22.15
CA GLU A 14 9.44 -13.51 -22.22
C GLU A 14 8.59 -14.77 -22.16
N ALA A 15 8.99 -15.84 -22.87
CA ALA A 15 8.32 -17.14 -22.82
C ALA A 15 8.32 -17.74 -21.39
N ALA A 16 9.30 -17.39 -20.55
CA ALA A 16 9.32 -17.80 -19.14
C ALA A 16 8.14 -17.20 -18.33
N LEU A 17 7.57 -16.07 -18.76
CA LEU A 17 6.40 -15.46 -18.12
C LEU A 17 5.08 -16.06 -18.63
N GLU A 18 5.07 -16.64 -19.84
CA GLU A 18 3.90 -17.27 -20.43
C GLU A 18 3.41 -18.47 -19.59
N VAL A 19 4.28 -19.06 -18.76
CA VAL A 19 3.88 -20.12 -17.82
C VAL A 19 2.73 -19.66 -16.91
N PHE A 20 2.67 -18.36 -16.56
CA PHE A 20 1.59 -17.82 -15.72
C PHE A 20 0.28 -17.61 -16.49
N ALA A 21 0.28 -17.65 -17.83
CA ALA A 21 -0.95 -17.63 -18.63
C ALA A 21 -1.65 -19.01 -18.62
N SER A 22 -0.90 -20.08 -18.35
CA SER A 22 -1.45 -21.43 -18.14
C SER A 22 -2.49 -21.43 -17.01
N LYS A 23 -3.57 -22.19 -17.21
CA LYS A 23 -4.52 -22.54 -16.14
C LYS A 23 -4.01 -23.71 -15.30
N ASP A 24 -3.18 -24.57 -15.89
CA ASP A 24 -2.69 -25.80 -15.29
C ASP A 24 -1.31 -25.55 -14.68
N ALA A 25 -1.29 -25.30 -13.36
CA ALA A 25 -0.07 -25.45 -12.58
C ALA A 25 0.21 -26.94 -12.35
N SER A 26 1.48 -27.29 -12.11
CA SER A 26 1.88 -28.63 -11.65
C SER A 26 0.95 -29.13 -10.54
N SER A 27 0.54 -30.40 -10.61
CA SER A 27 -0.30 -31.03 -9.58
C SER A 27 0.41 -31.21 -8.24
N GLN A 28 1.72 -30.98 -8.18
CA GLN A 28 2.49 -30.96 -6.95
C GLN A 28 3.03 -29.55 -6.72
N PRO A 29 2.77 -28.96 -5.53
CA PRO A 29 3.41 -27.71 -5.16
C PRO A 29 4.93 -27.93 -5.14
N PRO A 30 5.71 -26.92 -5.53
CA PRO A 30 7.15 -26.97 -5.51
C PRO A 30 7.61 -27.11 -4.04
N GLY A 31 8.90 -27.43 -3.84
CA GLY A 31 9.48 -27.40 -2.50
C GLY A 31 9.28 -26.05 -1.79
N GLY A 32 9.62 -25.99 -0.51
CA GLY A 32 9.42 -24.77 0.27
C GLY A 32 10.32 -23.59 -0.13
N ARG A 33 10.18 -22.49 0.61
CA ARG A 33 10.97 -21.25 0.44
C ARG A 33 12.50 -21.47 0.42
N ALA A 34 13.00 -22.52 1.09
CA ALA A 34 14.43 -22.83 1.13
C ALA A 34 14.99 -23.16 -0.27
N GLU A 35 14.23 -23.86 -1.11
CA GLU A 35 14.66 -24.21 -2.46
C GLU A 35 14.52 -23.01 -3.41
N LEU A 36 13.47 -22.19 -3.26
CA LEU A 36 13.38 -20.89 -3.95
C LEU A 36 14.58 -19.99 -3.64
N LYS A 37 15.02 -19.94 -2.37
CA LYS A 37 16.25 -19.24 -1.96
C LYS A 37 17.49 -19.80 -2.67
N ALA A 38 17.63 -21.12 -2.73
CA ALA A 38 18.75 -21.75 -3.42
C ALA A 38 18.78 -21.44 -4.92
N LEU A 39 17.62 -21.39 -5.58
CA LEU A 39 17.51 -20.94 -6.97
C LEU A 39 17.87 -19.46 -7.13
N GLY A 40 17.41 -18.61 -6.21
CA GLY A 40 17.77 -17.19 -6.18
C GLY A 40 19.29 -16.97 -6.10
N GLU A 41 19.98 -17.70 -5.24
CA GLU A 41 21.44 -17.62 -5.14
C GLU A 41 22.15 -18.06 -6.44
N LYS A 42 21.62 -19.08 -7.13
CA LYS A 42 22.12 -19.46 -8.46
C LYS A 42 21.92 -18.36 -9.50
N ALA A 43 20.76 -17.68 -9.51
CA ALA A 43 20.48 -16.57 -10.40
C ALA A 43 21.42 -15.37 -10.14
N LYS A 44 21.64 -15.01 -8.87
CA LYS A 44 22.62 -13.96 -8.48
C LYS A 44 24.05 -14.30 -8.91
N GLN A 45 24.45 -15.56 -8.76
CA GLN A 45 25.75 -16.04 -9.23
C GLN A 45 25.87 -15.95 -10.76
N ALA A 46 24.82 -16.31 -11.51
CA ALA A 46 24.79 -16.16 -12.96
C ALA A 46 24.94 -14.69 -13.39
N ALA A 47 24.22 -13.78 -12.74
CA ALA A 47 24.35 -12.33 -12.98
C ALA A 47 25.76 -11.81 -12.68
N SER A 48 26.37 -12.24 -11.58
CA SER A 48 27.72 -11.82 -11.19
C SER A 48 28.78 -12.20 -12.22
N ARG A 49 28.62 -13.32 -12.91
CA ARG A 49 29.55 -13.76 -13.96
C ARG A 49 29.59 -12.77 -15.13
N ALA A 50 28.48 -12.08 -15.45
CA ALA A 50 28.46 -11.07 -16.51
C ALA A 50 29.39 -9.89 -16.19
N ALA A 51 29.34 -9.37 -14.96
CA ALA A 51 30.21 -8.28 -14.54
C ALA A 51 31.69 -8.69 -14.42
N LEU A 52 31.95 -9.90 -13.93
CA LEU A 52 33.31 -10.44 -13.85
C LEU A 52 33.93 -10.61 -15.24
N LEU A 53 33.13 -11.09 -16.20
CA LEU A 53 33.56 -11.30 -17.57
C LEU A 53 34.04 -9.99 -18.24
N ALA A 54 33.31 -8.89 -18.05
CA ALA A 54 33.70 -7.58 -18.57
C ALA A 54 34.90 -6.93 -17.85
N SER A 55 35.25 -7.40 -16.65
CA SER A 55 36.40 -6.89 -15.89
C SER A 55 37.74 -7.43 -16.41
N GLY A 56 37.73 -8.54 -17.17
CA GLY A 56 38.92 -9.21 -17.70
C GLY A 56 39.39 -8.75 -19.08
N GLY A 57 38.77 -7.71 -19.64
CA GLY A 57 38.97 -7.28 -21.03
C GLY A 57 37.77 -7.60 -21.92
N ARG A 58 37.96 -7.58 -23.25
CA ARG A 58 36.89 -7.92 -24.19
C ARG A 58 36.66 -9.43 -24.18
N PRO A 59 35.49 -9.91 -23.73
CA PRO A 59 35.21 -11.33 -23.71
C PRO A 59 35.03 -11.90 -25.10
N SER A 60 35.31 -13.19 -25.25
CA SER A 60 35.00 -13.94 -26.45
C SER A 60 33.49 -14.17 -26.60
N ASP A 61 33.03 -14.33 -27.84
CA ASP A 61 31.62 -14.63 -28.12
C ASP A 61 31.16 -15.91 -27.41
N GLU A 62 32.05 -16.90 -27.23
CA GLU A 62 31.76 -18.14 -26.51
C GLU A 62 31.52 -17.91 -25.01
N GLU A 63 32.32 -17.06 -24.37
CA GLU A 63 32.11 -16.70 -22.96
C GLU A 63 30.81 -15.91 -22.76
N VAL A 64 30.53 -14.95 -23.65
CA VAL A 64 29.27 -14.20 -23.64
C VAL A 64 28.09 -15.16 -23.80
N SER A 65 28.16 -16.11 -24.75
CA SER A 65 27.14 -17.13 -24.97
C SER A 65 26.87 -17.96 -23.71
N GLY A 66 27.93 -18.41 -23.04
CA GLY A 66 27.81 -19.20 -21.81
C GLY A 66 27.16 -18.44 -20.66
N VAL A 67 27.47 -17.16 -20.51
CA VAL A 67 26.86 -16.30 -19.47
C VAL A 67 25.38 -16.01 -19.80
N VAL A 68 25.06 -15.66 -21.05
CA VAL A 68 23.68 -15.43 -21.49
C VAL A 68 22.82 -16.66 -21.24
N TYR A 69 23.30 -17.85 -21.63
CA TYR A 69 22.60 -19.10 -21.37
C TYR A 69 22.38 -19.34 -19.86
N GLY A 70 23.38 -19.09 -19.02
CA GLY A 70 23.24 -19.22 -17.56
C GLY A 70 22.19 -18.27 -16.97
N LEU A 71 22.09 -17.04 -17.48
CA LEU A 71 21.07 -16.06 -17.10
C LEU A 71 19.66 -16.53 -17.49
N GLU A 72 19.49 -17.00 -18.73
CA GLU A 72 18.22 -17.54 -19.22
C GLU A 72 17.77 -18.73 -18.37
N GLN A 73 18.63 -19.73 -18.19
CA GLN A 73 18.27 -20.96 -17.47
C GLN A 73 17.92 -20.69 -16.00
N SER A 74 18.67 -19.82 -15.33
CA SER A 74 18.38 -19.47 -13.93
C SER A 74 17.07 -18.68 -13.79
N THR A 75 16.79 -17.77 -14.72
CA THR A 75 15.54 -16.99 -14.73
C THR A 75 14.34 -17.87 -15.06
N ILE A 76 14.43 -18.72 -16.07
CA ILE A 76 13.41 -19.72 -16.42
C ILE A 76 13.12 -20.61 -15.20
N ALA A 77 14.18 -21.15 -14.58
CA ALA A 77 14.02 -22.00 -13.40
C ALA A 77 13.27 -21.27 -12.27
N MET A 78 13.60 -20.00 -12.00
CA MET A 78 12.88 -19.20 -11.00
C MET A 78 11.42 -18.94 -11.37
N CYS A 79 11.13 -18.58 -12.62
CA CYS A 79 9.76 -18.35 -13.09
C CYS A 79 8.91 -19.64 -13.02
N SER A 80 9.43 -20.75 -13.54
CA SER A 80 8.75 -22.05 -13.51
C SER A 80 8.55 -22.56 -12.08
N TYR A 81 9.56 -22.42 -11.23
CA TYR A 81 9.45 -22.82 -9.81
C TYR A 81 8.42 -21.98 -9.08
N SER A 82 8.41 -20.66 -9.31
CA SER A 82 7.42 -19.75 -8.72
C SER A 82 6.00 -20.05 -9.18
N HIS A 83 5.82 -20.40 -10.46
CA HIS A 83 4.53 -20.83 -10.99
C HIS A 83 4.01 -22.10 -10.30
N GLY A 84 4.88 -22.98 -9.82
CA GLY A 84 4.46 -24.14 -9.04
C GLY A 84 3.61 -23.77 -7.80
N PHE A 85 3.87 -22.62 -7.16
CA PHE A 85 3.06 -22.14 -6.03
C PHE A 85 1.66 -21.70 -6.44
N THR A 86 1.34 -21.62 -7.73
CA THR A 86 0.02 -21.22 -8.20
C THR A 86 -0.97 -22.39 -8.31
N HIS A 87 -0.60 -23.59 -7.88
CA HIS A 87 -1.51 -24.73 -7.80
C HIS A 87 -2.58 -24.45 -6.74
N GLU A 88 -3.86 -24.43 -7.14
CA GLU A 88 -5.01 -24.04 -6.29
C GLU A 88 -4.87 -22.65 -5.64
N ALA A 89 -4.03 -21.79 -6.23
CA ALA A 89 -3.84 -20.44 -5.75
C ALA A 89 -4.92 -19.51 -6.29
N GLY A 90 -5.19 -18.47 -5.51
CA GLY A 90 -6.13 -17.42 -5.89
C GLY A 90 -5.52 -16.45 -6.90
N PRO A 91 -6.35 -15.63 -7.55
CA PRO A 91 -5.88 -14.60 -8.48
C PRO A 91 -4.86 -13.65 -7.84
N SER A 92 -4.95 -13.35 -6.54
CA SER A 92 -4.00 -12.45 -5.87
C SER A 92 -2.59 -13.02 -5.84
N LEU A 93 -2.41 -14.27 -5.40
CA LEU A 93 -1.08 -14.88 -5.35
C LEU A 93 -0.52 -15.05 -6.76
N LYS A 94 -1.34 -15.49 -7.73
CA LYS A 94 -0.93 -15.65 -9.13
C LYS A 94 -0.44 -14.33 -9.73
N ALA A 95 -1.19 -13.24 -9.52
CA ALA A 95 -0.81 -11.91 -10.01
C ALA A 95 0.48 -11.40 -9.35
N SER A 96 0.61 -11.55 -8.02
CA SER A 96 1.80 -11.16 -7.25
C SER A 96 3.06 -11.89 -7.72
N LEU A 97 3.00 -13.21 -7.88
CA LEU A 97 4.13 -14.01 -8.37
C LEU A 97 4.49 -13.65 -9.82
N LYS A 98 3.50 -13.49 -10.70
CA LYS A 98 3.74 -13.05 -12.09
C LYS A 98 4.43 -11.68 -12.13
N GLN A 99 3.97 -10.72 -11.34
CA GLN A 99 4.55 -9.38 -11.26
C GLN A 99 6.02 -9.43 -10.81
N ARG A 100 6.33 -10.19 -9.74
CA ARG A 100 7.71 -10.35 -9.25
C ARG A 100 8.62 -11.05 -10.27
N CYS A 101 8.11 -12.07 -10.97
CA CYS A 101 8.83 -12.71 -12.06
C CYS A 101 9.09 -11.74 -13.22
N SER A 102 8.13 -10.87 -13.58
CA SER A 102 8.33 -9.80 -14.58
C SER A 102 9.45 -8.85 -14.15
N GLY A 103 9.43 -8.41 -12.88
CA GLY A 103 10.46 -7.56 -12.29
C GLY A 103 11.86 -8.19 -12.25
N LEU A 104 11.97 -9.53 -12.34
CA LEU A 104 13.25 -10.24 -12.52
C LEU A 104 13.65 -10.37 -13.99
N VAL A 105 12.69 -10.64 -14.89
CA VAL A 105 12.93 -10.82 -16.33
C VAL A 105 13.45 -9.53 -16.96
N GLU A 106 12.86 -8.38 -16.65
CA GLU A 106 13.23 -7.08 -17.22
C GLU A 106 14.72 -6.71 -17.00
N PRO A 107 15.26 -6.65 -15.77
CA PRO A 107 16.68 -6.35 -15.56
C PRO A 107 17.59 -7.46 -16.09
N THR A 108 17.12 -8.70 -16.20
CA THR A 108 17.89 -9.78 -16.83
C THR A 108 18.01 -9.57 -18.34
N GLN A 109 16.94 -9.16 -19.02
CA GLN A 109 16.97 -8.77 -20.43
C GLN A 109 17.90 -7.56 -20.66
N GLU A 110 17.85 -6.56 -19.77
CA GLU A 110 18.76 -5.40 -19.78
C GLU A 110 20.22 -5.86 -19.67
N LEU A 111 20.50 -6.78 -18.74
CA LEU A 111 21.85 -7.32 -18.53
C LEU A 111 22.37 -8.08 -19.75
N VAL A 112 21.53 -8.93 -20.35
CA VAL A 112 21.88 -9.68 -21.57
C VAL A 112 22.16 -8.72 -22.74
N ALA A 113 21.30 -7.72 -22.94
CA ALA A 113 21.47 -6.72 -23.99
C ALA A 113 22.81 -5.99 -23.85
N LYS A 114 23.12 -5.53 -22.63
CA LYS A 114 24.34 -4.79 -22.34
C LYS A 114 25.59 -5.66 -22.47
N LEU A 115 25.51 -6.92 -22.02
CA LEU A 115 26.60 -7.88 -22.16
C LEU A 115 26.92 -8.15 -23.65
N ILE A 116 25.91 -8.39 -24.49
CA ILE A 116 26.09 -8.62 -25.93
C ILE A 116 26.64 -7.36 -26.63
N SER A 117 26.22 -6.17 -26.19
CA SER A 117 26.73 -4.90 -26.75
C SER A 117 28.18 -4.58 -26.36
N GLY A 118 28.76 -5.33 -25.41
CA GLY A 118 30.11 -5.07 -24.89
C GLY A 118 30.18 -3.85 -23.96
N ALA A 119 29.13 -3.63 -23.15
CA ALA A 119 29.12 -2.58 -22.13
C ALA A 119 30.27 -2.76 -21.12
N ASP A 120 30.71 -1.66 -20.52
CA ASP A 120 31.79 -1.71 -19.53
C ASP A 120 31.35 -2.35 -18.20
N ALA A 121 32.34 -2.73 -17.39
CA ALA A 121 32.11 -3.41 -16.12
C ALA A 121 31.36 -2.55 -15.08
N GLY A 122 31.37 -1.23 -15.18
CA GLY A 122 30.62 -0.33 -14.32
C GLY A 122 29.11 -0.40 -14.61
N GLU A 123 28.72 -0.25 -15.88
CA GLU A 123 27.33 -0.39 -16.31
C GLU A 123 26.75 -1.77 -15.95
N LEU A 124 27.49 -2.85 -16.24
CA LEU A 124 27.05 -4.20 -15.94
C LEU A 124 26.86 -4.43 -14.44
N ARG A 125 27.75 -3.90 -13.58
CA ARG A 125 27.62 -4.00 -12.12
C ARG A 125 26.35 -3.35 -11.60
N ASN A 126 25.97 -2.19 -12.16
CA ASN A 126 24.73 -1.51 -11.78
C ASN A 126 23.51 -2.38 -12.11
N ILE A 127 23.48 -2.99 -13.29
CA ILE A 127 22.36 -3.86 -13.71
C ILE A 127 22.33 -5.16 -12.91
N VAL A 128 23.49 -5.76 -12.61
CA VAL A 128 23.58 -6.91 -11.69
C VAL A 128 22.96 -6.58 -10.33
N GLY A 129 23.17 -5.37 -9.81
CA GLY A 129 22.50 -4.88 -8.60
C GLY A 129 20.97 -4.88 -8.72
N LYS A 130 20.42 -4.47 -9.87
CA LYS A 130 18.96 -4.54 -10.13
C LYS A 130 18.46 -5.99 -10.16
N VAL A 131 19.18 -6.89 -10.84
CA VAL A 131 18.84 -8.33 -10.88
C VAL A 131 18.84 -8.92 -9.47
N TRP A 132 19.84 -8.59 -8.65
CA TRP A 132 19.90 -9.05 -7.27
C TRP A 132 18.72 -8.56 -6.43
N ALA A 133 18.38 -7.27 -6.51
CA ALA A 133 17.24 -6.70 -5.83
C ALA A 133 15.92 -7.39 -6.25
N ALA A 134 15.75 -7.67 -7.55
CA ALA A 134 14.58 -8.39 -8.06
C ALA A 134 14.52 -9.84 -7.57
N VAL A 135 15.66 -10.55 -7.50
CA VAL A 135 15.73 -11.89 -6.91
C VAL A 135 15.35 -11.85 -5.43
N ASP A 136 15.89 -10.90 -4.66
CA ASP A 136 15.59 -10.75 -3.23
C ASP A 136 14.12 -10.42 -2.99
N GLU A 137 13.52 -9.59 -3.84
CA GLU A 137 12.10 -9.29 -3.79
C GLU A 137 11.23 -10.53 -4.08
N LEU A 138 11.57 -11.32 -5.10
CA LEU A 138 10.84 -12.55 -5.42
C LEU A 138 10.96 -13.59 -4.29
N VAL A 139 12.17 -13.79 -3.77
CA VAL A 139 12.46 -14.74 -2.68
C VAL A 139 11.85 -14.30 -1.34
N GLY A 140 11.81 -12.99 -1.08
CA GLY A 140 11.26 -12.39 0.13
C GLY A 140 9.73 -12.24 0.11
N GLY A 141 9.10 -12.30 -1.07
CA GLY A 141 7.67 -12.15 -1.25
C GLY A 141 6.82 -13.26 -0.60
N PRO A 142 5.49 -13.07 -0.49
CA PRO A 142 4.56 -14.13 -0.12
C PRO A 142 4.54 -15.22 -1.19
N ILE A 143 4.49 -16.49 -0.77
CA ILE A 143 4.43 -17.67 -1.65
C ILE A 143 3.15 -18.50 -1.41
N ASP A 144 2.20 -17.93 -0.67
CA ASP A 144 0.95 -18.54 -0.27
C ASP A 144 -0.19 -17.50 -0.30
N ASN A 145 -1.43 -17.97 -0.43
CA ASN A 145 -2.60 -17.10 -0.58
C ASN A 145 -2.77 -16.17 0.62
N LYS A 146 -2.62 -16.71 1.83
CA LYS A 146 -2.82 -15.99 3.10
C LYS A 146 -1.86 -14.80 3.22
N GLY A 147 -0.57 -15.02 2.99
CA GLY A 147 0.44 -13.97 3.02
C GLY A 147 0.22 -12.91 1.93
N CYS A 148 -0.25 -13.31 0.75
CA CYS A 148 -0.56 -12.38 -0.33
C CYS A 148 -1.80 -11.52 -0.01
N LEU A 149 -2.89 -12.14 0.43
CA LEU A 149 -4.13 -11.47 0.85
C LEU A 149 -3.87 -10.54 2.03
N PHE A 150 -3.13 -10.99 3.04
CA PHE A 150 -2.76 -10.15 4.19
C PHE A 150 -1.99 -8.91 3.76
N ARG A 151 -1.03 -9.05 2.84
CA ARG A 151 -0.29 -7.90 2.31
C ARG A 151 -1.21 -6.91 1.60
N LYS A 152 -2.11 -7.39 0.75
CA LYS A 152 -3.11 -6.54 0.09
C LYS A 152 -3.98 -5.77 1.09
N LEU A 153 -4.53 -6.45 2.09
CA LEU A 153 -5.34 -5.82 3.12
C LEU A 153 -4.53 -4.81 3.97
N ALA A 154 -3.25 -5.11 4.23
CA ALA A 154 -2.35 -4.18 4.92
C ALA A 154 -2.07 -2.92 4.09
N ASP A 155 -1.86 -3.06 2.78
CA ASP A 155 -1.65 -1.93 1.86
C ASP A 155 -2.92 -1.06 1.78
N VAL A 156 -4.11 -1.67 1.71
CA VAL A 156 -5.39 -0.96 1.82
C VAL A 156 -5.52 -0.22 3.15
N MET A 157 -5.23 -0.88 4.26
CA MET A 157 -5.30 -0.29 5.60
C MET A 157 -4.35 0.91 5.73
N ALA A 158 -3.16 0.84 5.13
CA ALA A 158 -2.22 1.96 5.08
C ALA A 158 -2.79 3.14 4.28
N GLY A 159 -3.42 2.88 3.13
CA GLY A 159 -4.10 3.90 2.32
C GLY A 159 -5.25 4.59 3.07
N VAL A 160 -6.16 3.80 3.66
CA VAL A 160 -7.27 4.34 4.49
C VAL A 160 -6.74 5.11 5.70
N LYS A 161 -5.63 4.67 6.31
CA LYS A 161 -4.97 5.40 7.40
C LYS A 161 -4.41 6.74 6.94
N SER A 162 -3.80 6.77 5.76
CA SER A 162 -3.27 8.01 5.17
C SER A 162 -4.39 9.01 4.91
N ALA A 163 -5.46 8.59 4.23
CA ALA A 163 -6.62 9.42 3.93
C ALA A 163 -7.27 9.98 5.22
N ALA A 164 -7.43 9.16 6.25
CA ALA A 164 -7.98 9.60 7.53
C ALA A 164 -7.09 10.65 8.23
N LYS A 165 -5.76 10.45 8.20
CA LYS A 165 -4.79 11.38 8.80
C LYS A 165 -4.79 12.72 8.08
N GLU A 166 -4.81 12.69 6.75
CA GLU A 166 -4.89 13.88 5.90
C GLU A 166 -6.13 14.72 6.22
N LEU A 167 -7.31 14.07 6.31
CA LEU A 167 -8.53 14.77 6.68
C LEU A 167 -8.52 15.28 8.13
N GLU A 168 -7.94 14.54 9.07
CA GLU A 168 -7.79 14.98 10.46
C GLU A 168 -6.90 16.22 10.56
N GLU A 169 -5.79 16.26 9.82
CA GLU A 169 -4.88 17.42 9.73
C GLU A 169 -5.63 18.64 9.18
N LEU A 170 -6.38 18.49 8.07
CA LEU A 170 -7.21 19.55 7.49
C LEU A 170 -8.24 20.12 8.49
N VAL A 171 -8.91 19.24 9.24
CA VAL A 171 -9.89 19.63 10.28
C VAL A 171 -9.21 20.38 11.42
N VAL A 172 -8.04 19.92 11.88
CA VAL A 172 -7.30 20.53 12.98
C VAL A 172 -6.78 21.92 12.60
N GLU A 173 -6.19 22.06 11.41
CA GLU A 173 -5.68 23.33 10.89
C GLU A 173 -6.82 24.35 10.75
N SER A 174 -7.90 23.97 10.06
CA SER A 174 -9.07 24.86 9.87
C SER A 174 -9.69 25.34 11.18
N LYS A 175 -9.72 24.49 12.22
CA LYS A 175 -10.17 24.91 13.57
C LYS A 175 -9.27 25.96 14.21
N GLN A 176 -7.96 25.81 14.04
CA GLN A 176 -6.99 26.75 14.60
C GLN A 176 -7.12 28.12 13.94
N ASP A 177 -7.37 28.15 12.62
CA ASP A 177 -7.52 29.38 11.85
C ASP A 177 -8.83 30.10 12.18
N LEU A 178 -9.95 29.38 12.27
CA LEU A 178 -11.22 29.94 12.75
C LEU A 178 -11.09 30.53 14.16
N ALA A 179 -10.41 29.81 15.07
CA ALA A 179 -10.15 30.31 16.42
C ALA A 179 -9.20 31.53 16.45
N ALA A 180 -8.29 31.65 15.49
CA ALA A 180 -7.41 32.80 15.36
C ALA A 180 -8.17 34.03 14.81
N ALA A 181 -9.06 33.84 13.84
CA ALA A 181 -9.90 34.89 13.27
C ALA A 181 -10.85 35.52 14.31
N ASP A 182 -11.41 34.71 15.23
CA ASP A 182 -12.27 35.23 16.30
C ASP A 182 -11.53 36.16 17.27
N ARG A 183 -10.25 35.86 17.55
CA ARG A 183 -9.41 36.68 18.45
C ARG A 183 -9.06 38.04 17.85
N THR A 184 -8.84 38.10 16.53
CA THR A 184 -8.50 39.37 15.86
C THR A 184 -9.71 40.28 15.72
N SER A 185 -10.90 39.71 15.51
CA SER A 185 -12.16 40.47 15.43
C SER A 185 -12.53 41.15 16.76
N ALA A 186 -12.36 40.46 17.90
CA ALA A 186 -12.69 40.99 19.22
C ALA A 186 -11.77 42.14 19.70
N GLY A 187 -10.55 42.25 19.16
CA GLY A 187 -9.54 43.23 19.60
C GLY A 187 -9.61 44.62 18.94
N SER A 188 -10.42 44.80 17.89
CA SER A 188 -10.38 46.03 17.05
C SER A 188 -11.35 47.14 17.49
N HIS A 189 -12.28 46.87 18.41
CA HIS A 189 -13.38 47.80 18.74
C HIS A 189 -13.18 48.72 19.94
N GLY A 190 -11.98 48.82 20.54
CA GLY A 190 -11.82 49.66 21.73
C GLY A 190 -10.40 50.04 22.12
N SER A 191 -9.75 50.92 21.35
CA SER A 191 -8.78 51.87 21.93
C SER A 191 -8.45 53.02 20.97
N LEU A 192 -9.40 53.96 20.84
CA LEU A 192 -9.11 55.35 20.46
C LEU A 192 -8.71 56.14 21.72
N ALA A 193 -7.58 55.77 22.33
CA ALA A 193 -6.88 56.64 23.27
C ALA A 193 -5.50 56.92 22.67
N ALA A 194 -5.41 58.03 21.96
CA ALA A 194 -4.20 58.57 21.38
C ALA A 194 -3.12 58.74 22.46
N ALA A 195 -2.08 57.92 22.42
CA ALA A 195 -0.82 58.16 23.12
C ALA A 195 0.26 58.53 22.08
N PRO A 196 1.07 59.57 22.35
CA PRO A 196 1.99 60.15 21.38
C PRO A 196 3.17 59.23 21.09
N ARG A 197 3.51 59.12 19.81
CA ARG A 197 4.70 58.46 19.30
C ARG A 197 5.94 59.26 19.69
N THR A 198 6.77 58.70 20.57
CA THR A 198 8.18 59.12 20.70
C THR A 198 9.05 58.15 19.94
N SER A 199 9.59 58.62 18.83
CA SER A 199 10.70 58.00 18.10
C SER A 199 11.88 57.80 19.04
N THR A 200 12.44 56.60 19.08
CA THR A 200 13.78 56.38 19.63
C THR A 200 14.52 55.42 18.70
N GLU A 201 15.34 56.04 17.84
CA GLU A 201 16.46 55.41 17.15
C GLU A 201 17.39 54.70 18.15
N GLY A 202 17.92 53.53 17.76
CA GLY A 202 18.96 52.82 18.50
C GLY A 202 18.87 51.31 18.30
N SER A 203 19.43 50.75 17.23
CA SER A 203 20.82 50.26 17.19
C SER A 203 21.02 48.95 17.97
N GLN A 204 21.15 47.82 17.26
CA GLN A 204 22.36 46.99 17.18
C GLN A 204 22.03 45.58 16.64
N ARG A 205 22.50 45.30 15.43
CA ARG A 205 22.53 43.96 14.81
C ARG A 205 23.95 43.41 14.96
N PRO A 206 24.17 42.21 15.51
CA PRO A 206 25.50 41.63 15.55
C PRO A 206 25.92 41.09 14.17
N PRO A 207 27.22 41.16 13.82
CA PRO A 207 27.75 40.68 12.55
C PRO A 207 27.84 39.15 12.57
N ARG A 208 27.43 38.50 11.47
CA ARG A 208 27.83 37.12 11.18
C ARG A 208 28.79 37.16 10.01
N SER A 209 29.96 36.60 10.26
CA SER A 209 31.10 36.48 9.38
C SER A 209 30.80 35.58 8.19
N SER A 210 31.43 35.99 7.09
CA SER A 210 31.62 35.36 5.78
C SER A 210 32.50 34.10 5.82
N ASP A 211 32.59 33.47 4.64
CA ASP A 211 33.45 32.36 4.16
C ASP A 211 32.54 31.15 3.82
N ASP A 212 32.39 30.67 2.58
CA ASP A 212 33.22 30.76 1.38
C ASP A 212 32.37 30.62 0.10
N GLU A 213 32.94 31.15 -0.99
CA GLU A 213 32.45 31.22 -2.36
C GLU A 213 32.60 29.89 -3.13
N GLU A 214 31.76 29.71 -4.16
CA GLU A 214 32.03 29.17 -5.52
C GLU A 214 30.67 28.71 -6.11
N ASP A 215 29.99 29.55 -6.89
CA ASP A 215 30.20 29.84 -8.33
C ASP A 215 29.79 28.65 -9.22
N ASP A 216 28.56 28.67 -9.73
CA ASP A 216 28.30 28.18 -11.08
C ASP A 216 26.97 28.72 -11.68
N ALA A 217 27.16 29.65 -12.63
CA ALA A 217 26.51 29.75 -13.93
C ALA A 217 24.97 29.61 -14.05
N GLN A 218 24.33 30.79 -14.05
CA GLN A 218 23.40 31.28 -15.09
C GLN A 218 22.66 30.22 -15.94
N SER A 219 21.41 29.94 -15.59
CA SER A 219 20.37 29.60 -16.58
C SER A 219 19.23 30.60 -16.46
N ALA A 220 19.21 31.55 -17.39
CA ALA A 220 18.09 32.44 -17.64
C ALA A 220 16.99 31.65 -18.36
N SER A 221 16.09 30.99 -17.62
CA SER A 221 14.78 30.62 -18.12
C SER A 221 13.79 31.69 -17.65
N GLY A 222 13.18 32.40 -18.60
CA GLY A 222 12.17 33.43 -18.32
C GLY A 222 11.05 32.86 -17.45
N GLY A 223 10.83 33.53 -16.33
CA GLY A 223 9.79 33.21 -15.34
C GLY A 223 8.41 33.39 -15.92
N GLU A 224 7.72 32.27 -16.06
CA GLU A 224 6.28 32.23 -15.81
C GLU A 224 6.16 31.88 -14.33
N ASP A 225 6.18 32.91 -13.48
CA ASP A 225 5.82 32.84 -12.06
C ASP A 225 4.31 32.58 -11.95
N ASP A 226 3.86 31.46 -12.52
CA ASP A 226 2.61 30.82 -12.14
C ASP A 226 2.89 30.00 -10.88
N ASP A 227 3.39 30.69 -9.84
CA ASP A 227 3.29 30.29 -8.44
C ASP A 227 1.81 30.43 -8.03
N GLY A 228 0.91 29.87 -8.84
CA GLY A 228 -0.44 29.55 -8.45
C GLY A 228 -0.28 28.62 -7.27
N ASP A 229 -0.36 29.22 -6.08
CA ASP A 229 -0.05 28.62 -4.80
C ASP A 229 -1.08 27.52 -4.57
N PHE A 230 -0.85 26.36 -5.17
CA PHE A 230 -1.64 25.14 -5.00
C PHE A 230 -1.60 24.68 -3.54
N ARG A 231 -0.81 25.35 -2.68
CA ARG A 231 -0.81 25.13 -1.23
C ARG A 231 -1.82 25.99 -0.48
N ASP A 232 -2.41 27.01 -1.12
CA ASP A 232 -3.58 27.71 -0.59
C ASP A 232 -4.86 27.02 -1.07
N MET A 233 -5.01 25.73 -0.73
CA MET A 233 -6.24 24.94 -0.97
C MET A 233 -7.42 25.41 -0.12
N GLY A 234 -7.32 26.60 0.48
CA GLY A 234 -8.31 27.17 1.38
C GLY A 234 -8.38 26.47 2.74
N HIS A 235 -9.02 27.15 3.68
CA HIS A 235 -9.38 26.58 4.97
C HIS A 235 -10.87 26.26 4.98
N LEU A 236 -11.27 25.21 5.71
CA LEU A 236 -12.67 24.89 5.87
C LEU A 236 -13.38 26.06 6.56
N SER A 237 -14.46 26.53 5.96
CA SER A 237 -15.34 27.49 6.62
C SER A 237 -16.02 26.86 7.84
N ALA A 238 -16.56 27.71 8.73
CA ALA A 238 -17.33 27.23 9.88
C ALA A 238 -18.53 26.35 9.49
N ALA A 239 -19.05 26.50 8.27
CA ALA A 239 -20.16 25.70 7.75
C ALA A 239 -19.73 24.34 7.19
N GLU A 240 -18.49 24.24 6.67
CA GLU A 240 -17.92 23.01 6.08
C GLU A 240 -17.28 22.10 7.14
N LEU A 241 -16.79 22.70 8.24
CA LEU A 241 -16.10 21.99 9.31
C LEU A 241 -16.90 20.79 9.90
N PRO A 242 -18.21 20.92 10.21
CA PRO A 242 -18.97 19.79 10.76
C PRO A 242 -19.08 18.60 9.80
N THR A 243 -19.10 18.85 8.48
CA THR A 243 -19.14 17.81 7.45
C THR A 243 -17.80 17.08 7.37
N ALA A 244 -16.68 17.83 7.38
CA ALA A 244 -15.34 17.26 7.41
C ALA A 244 -15.11 16.42 8.68
N GLU A 245 -15.57 16.88 9.85
CA GLU A 245 -15.53 16.11 11.10
C GLU A 245 -16.33 14.80 11.02
N ALA A 246 -17.54 14.85 10.44
CA ALA A 246 -18.37 13.67 10.27
C ALA A 246 -17.72 12.66 9.31
N ALA A 247 -17.11 13.13 8.22
CA ALA A 247 -16.36 12.30 7.30
C ALA A 247 -15.11 11.68 7.93
N ALA A 248 -14.38 12.42 8.77
CA ALA A 248 -13.27 11.86 9.55
C ALA A 248 -13.75 10.72 10.47
N GLY A 249 -14.95 10.85 11.05
CA GLY A 249 -15.60 9.78 11.80
C GLY A 249 -15.88 8.53 10.96
N LEU A 250 -16.33 8.69 9.72
CA LEU A 250 -16.55 7.57 8.78
C LEU A 250 -15.24 6.88 8.40
N LEU A 251 -14.17 7.64 8.10
CA LEU A 251 -12.86 7.06 7.81
C LEU A 251 -12.27 6.32 9.02
N ALA A 252 -12.49 6.81 10.24
CA ALA A 252 -12.10 6.10 11.46
C ALA A 252 -12.87 4.77 11.62
N ALA A 253 -14.18 4.76 11.31
CA ALA A 253 -14.97 3.53 11.29
C ALA A 253 -14.48 2.54 10.22
N ALA A 254 -14.10 3.04 9.03
CA ALA A 254 -13.53 2.23 7.97
C ALA A 254 -12.21 1.56 8.40
N GLN A 255 -11.34 2.28 9.10
CA GLN A 255 -10.12 1.69 9.66
C GLN A 255 -10.43 0.56 10.65
N GLU A 256 -11.44 0.72 11.50
CA GLU A 256 -11.78 -0.30 12.49
C GLU A 256 -12.39 -1.54 11.83
N ALA A 257 -13.25 -1.36 10.81
CA ALA A 257 -13.73 -2.46 9.99
C ALA A 257 -12.56 -3.21 9.32
N MET A 258 -11.60 -2.49 8.71
CA MET A 258 -10.41 -3.11 8.11
C MET A 258 -9.58 -3.90 9.13
N ARG A 259 -9.44 -3.41 10.37
CA ARG A 259 -8.77 -4.16 11.45
C ARG A 259 -9.55 -5.40 11.87
N ALA A 260 -10.88 -5.29 11.96
CA ALA A 260 -11.77 -6.38 12.32
C ALA A 260 -11.69 -7.53 11.32
N VAL A 261 -11.60 -7.25 10.00
CA VAL A 261 -11.48 -8.28 8.96
C VAL A 261 -10.06 -8.81 8.78
N SER A 262 -9.03 -7.97 8.94
CA SER A 262 -7.63 -8.38 8.70
C SER A 262 -7.06 -9.24 9.83
N ARG A 263 -7.49 -9.01 11.08
CA ARG A 263 -6.98 -9.74 12.24
C ARG A 263 -7.28 -11.25 12.17
N PRO A 264 -8.50 -11.69 11.85
CA PRO A 264 -8.82 -13.10 11.63
C PRO A 264 -7.97 -13.74 10.56
N LEU A 265 -7.70 -13.07 9.43
CA LEU A 265 -6.83 -13.62 8.39
C LEU A 265 -5.47 -14.00 8.96
N LEU A 266 -4.88 -13.10 9.75
CA LEU A 266 -3.56 -13.29 10.35
C LEU A 266 -3.54 -14.42 11.38
N GLN A 267 -4.58 -14.54 12.20
CA GLN A 267 -4.63 -15.43 13.35
C GLN A 267 -5.32 -16.77 13.10
N GLY A 268 -6.14 -16.84 12.06
CA GLY A 268 -6.98 -17.98 11.73
C GLY A 268 -6.23 -19.07 10.96
N PRO A 269 -6.97 -20.06 10.43
CA PRO A 269 -6.40 -21.16 9.67
C PRO A 269 -5.71 -20.68 8.38
N ASP A 270 -5.13 -21.60 7.63
CA ASP A 270 -4.62 -21.30 6.29
C ASP A 270 -5.79 -21.07 5.33
N VAL A 271 -5.60 -20.15 4.38
CA VAL A 271 -6.57 -19.88 3.31
C VAL A 271 -6.37 -20.92 2.21
N SER A 272 -6.96 -22.10 2.44
CA SER A 272 -6.95 -23.24 1.52
C SER A 272 -8.37 -23.70 1.19
N GLY A 273 -8.56 -24.28 0.01
CA GLY A 273 -9.86 -24.71 -0.50
C GLY A 273 -10.58 -23.60 -1.26
N SER A 274 -11.32 -23.98 -2.31
CA SER A 274 -11.86 -23.03 -3.29
C SER A 274 -12.82 -22.01 -2.67
N HIS A 275 -13.75 -22.44 -1.80
CA HIS A 275 -14.78 -21.54 -1.26
C HIS A 275 -14.22 -20.44 -0.36
N CYS A 276 -13.41 -20.82 0.64
CA CYS A 276 -12.80 -19.87 1.56
C CYS A 276 -11.89 -18.88 0.83
N LEU A 277 -11.14 -19.37 -0.16
CA LEU A 277 -10.26 -18.53 -0.97
C LEU A 277 -11.05 -17.53 -1.83
N ASP A 278 -12.14 -17.95 -2.47
CA ASP A 278 -12.97 -17.07 -3.29
C ASP A 278 -13.58 -15.94 -2.46
N GLU A 279 -14.05 -16.23 -1.24
CA GLU A 279 -14.58 -15.21 -0.30
C GLU A 279 -13.49 -14.20 0.11
N TRP A 280 -12.29 -14.66 0.46
CA TRP A 280 -11.18 -13.75 0.80
C TRP A 280 -10.72 -12.90 -0.38
N GLU A 281 -10.73 -13.44 -1.59
CA GLU A 281 -10.38 -12.71 -2.81
C GLU A 281 -11.44 -11.65 -3.14
N SER A 282 -12.72 -11.98 -2.97
CA SER A 282 -13.83 -11.02 -3.08
C SER A 282 -13.71 -9.91 -2.05
N MET A 283 -13.42 -10.24 -0.79
CA MET A 283 -13.22 -9.25 0.26
C MET A 283 -11.96 -8.38 0.00
N ALA A 284 -10.87 -8.94 -0.51
CA ALA A 284 -9.68 -8.17 -0.89
C ALA A 284 -9.99 -7.18 -2.03
N TRP A 285 -10.87 -7.54 -2.96
CA TRP A 285 -11.34 -6.64 -4.00
C TRP A 285 -12.17 -5.48 -3.44
N HIS A 286 -13.12 -5.76 -2.53
CA HIS A 286 -13.90 -4.71 -1.83
C HIS A 286 -13.01 -3.79 -1.00
N ALA A 287 -11.98 -4.34 -0.35
CA ALA A 287 -11.01 -3.55 0.40
C ALA A 287 -10.25 -2.56 -0.51
N GLU A 288 -9.85 -2.97 -1.71
CA GLU A 288 -9.21 -2.08 -2.68
C GLU A 288 -10.15 -0.98 -3.18
N LYS A 289 -11.44 -1.31 -3.39
CA LYS A 289 -12.47 -0.33 -3.69
C LYS A 289 -12.69 0.65 -2.55
N LEU A 290 -12.73 0.17 -1.31
CA LEU A 290 -12.86 1.01 -0.12
C LEU A 290 -11.74 2.04 -0.05
N ARG A 291 -10.48 1.64 -0.31
CA ARG A 291 -9.36 2.58 -0.35
C ARG A 291 -9.62 3.71 -1.34
N SER A 292 -10.01 3.37 -2.57
CA SER A 292 -10.27 4.36 -3.63
C SER A 292 -11.44 5.29 -3.27
N SER A 293 -12.51 4.76 -2.67
CA SER A 293 -13.64 5.56 -2.20
C SER A 293 -13.26 6.48 -1.05
N CYS A 294 -12.40 6.05 -0.12
CA CYS A 294 -11.87 6.90 0.94
C CYS A 294 -11.00 8.03 0.39
N GLU A 295 -10.11 7.75 -0.58
CA GLU A 295 -9.31 8.77 -1.25
C GLU A 295 -10.21 9.78 -1.99
N GLY A 296 -11.25 9.30 -2.70
CA GLY A 296 -12.24 10.15 -3.34
C GLY A 296 -13.03 11.03 -2.36
N LEU A 297 -13.46 10.47 -1.22
CA LEU A 297 -14.15 11.24 -0.18
C LEU A 297 -13.26 12.37 0.37
N VAL A 298 -11.98 12.11 0.63
CA VAL A 298 -11.04 13.15 1.08
C VAL A 298 -10.83 14.21 0.02
N ALA A 299 -10.71 13.82 -1.26
CA ALA A 299 -10.58 14.76 -2.36
C ALA A 299 -11.77 15.74 -2.44
N CYS A 300 -13.00 15.25 -2.26
CA CYS A 300 -14.21 16.09 -2.24
C CYS A 300 -14.33 17.00 -1.00
N LEU A 301 -13.49 16.81 0.02
CA LEU A 301 -13.52 17.59 1.26
C LEU A 301 -12.52 18.75 1.26
N TYR A 302 -11.71 18.91 0.21
CA TYR A 302 -10.91 20.10 0.02
C TYR A 302 -11.82 21.30 -0.32
N PRO A 303 -11.63 22.47 0.33
CA PRO A 303 -12.41 23.67 0.03
C PRO A 303 -12.24 24.16 -1.43
N PRO A 304 -13.26 24.83 -1.99
CA PRO A 304 -14.62 24.98 -1.46
C PRO A 304 -15.49 23.73 -1.71
N HIS A 305 -16.41 23.40 -0.78
CA HIS A 305 -17.37 22.29 -0.94
C HIS A 305 -18.53 22.68 -1.89
N GLU A 306 -18.25 22.85 -3.18
CA GLU A 306 -19.26 23.28 -4.15
C GLU A 306 -20.12 22.12 -4.69
N ASP A 307 -19.55 20.91 -4.81
CA ASP A 307 -20.26 19.73 -5.33
C ASP A 307 -20.75 18.80 -4.22
N PHE A 308 -21.90 19.17 -3.65
CA PHE A 308 -22.57 18.37 -2.61
C PHE A 308 -23.02 16.98 -3.09
N GLU A 309 -23.36 16.85 -4.38
CA GLU A 309 -23.82 15.58 -4.94
C GLU A 309 -22.66 14.60 -5.06
N GLU A 310 -21.49 15.07 -5.50
CA GLU A 310 -20.26 14.27 -5.55
C GLU A 310 -19.80 13.87 -4.14
N LEU A 311 -19.79 14.80 -3.18
CA LEU A 311 -19.43 14.51 -1.79
C LEU A 311 -20.38 13.49 -1.15
N GLN A 312 -21.69 13.61 -1.40
CA GLN A 312 -22.67 12.63 -0.94
C GLN A 312 -22.45 11.27 -1.62
N GLY A 313 -22.22 11.23 -2.94
CA GLY A 313 -22.00 10.00 -3.69
C GLY A 313 -20.74 9.25 -3.25
N THR A 314 -19.65 9.96 -2.96
CA THR A 314 -18.41 9.35 -2.43
C THR A 314 -18.60 8.84 -1.01
N ALA A 315 -19.33 9.57 -0.14
CA ALA A 315 -19.69 9.11 1.19
C ALA A 315 -20.54 7.83 1.18
N GLU A 316 -21.56 7.77 0.32
CA GLU A 316 -22.39 6.58 0.12
C GLU A 316 -21.56 5.41 -0.42
N SER A 317 -20.64 5.67 -1.36
CA SER A 317 -19.71 4.66 -1.88
C SER A 317 -18.86 4.04 -0.78
N VAL A 318 -18.33 4.83 0.16
CA VAL A 318 -17.58 4.32 1.33
C VAL A 318 -18.48 3.43 2.19
N SER A 319 -19.70 3.87 2.52
CA SER A 319 -20.63 3.10 3.35
C SER A 319 -21.01 1.76 2.72
N ILE A 320 -21.46 1.78 1.45
CA ILE A 320 -21.86 0.58 0.70
C ILE A 320 -20.69 -0.40 0.60
N THR A 321 -19.48 0.09 0.33
CA THR A 321 -18.31 -0.79 0.20
C THR A 321 -17.94 -1.42 1.55
N LEU A 322 -18.10 -0.71 2.67
CA LEU A 322 -17.91 -1.27 4.01
C LEU A 322 -18.94 -2.33 4.36
N GLU A 323 -20.21 -2.10 4.01
CA GLU A 323 -21.28 -3.09 4.19
C GLU A 323 -20.98 -4.37 3.40
N LEU A 324 -20.59 -4.23 2.12
CA LEU A 324 -20.20 -5.37 1.28
C LEU A 324 -19.01 -6.12 1.87
N LEU A 325 -17.95 -5.40 2.25
CA LEU A 325 -16.75 -5.96 2.89
C LEU A 325 -17.08 -6.78 4.15
N LEU A 326 -17.95 -6.26 5.02
CA LEU A 326 -18.33 -6.92 6.27
C LEU A 326 -19.29 -8.10 6.04
N SER A 327 -20.18 -7.99 5.05
CA SER A 327 -21.15 -9.04 4.70
C SER A 327 -20.51 -10.26 4.02
N GLU A 328 -19.41 -10.07 3.30
CA GLU A 328 -18.67 -11.14 2.63
C GLU A 328 -17.57 -11.76 3.50
N PHE A 329 -17.59 -11.48 4.81
CA PHE A 329 -16.61 -12.07 5.73
C PHE A 329 -16.78 -13.60 5.78
N PRO A 330 -15.71 -14.40 5.55
CA PRO A 330 -15.80 -15.85 5.43
C PRO A 330 -16.38 -16.52 6.69
N GLU A 331 -17.50 -17.24 6.53
CA GLU A 331 -18.18 -17.95 7.64
C GLU A 331 -17.27 -19.02 8.27
N ALA A 332 -16.35 -19.59 7.50
CA ALA A 332 -15.38 -20.55 8.02
C ALA A 332 -14.56 -20.00 9.20
N TYR A 333 -14.30 -18.69 9.24
CA TYR A 333 -13.52 -18.04 10.30
C TYR A 333 -14.36 -17.75 11.55
N THR A 334 -15.69 -17.66 11.42
CA THR A 334 -16.61 -17.56 12.57
C THR A 334 -16.92 -18.95 13.14
N ALA A 335 -17.09 -19.95 12.28
CA ALA A 335 -17.39 -21.34 12.65
C ALA A 335 -16.20 -22.08 13.26
N ALA A 336 -15.01 -22.00 12.66
CA ALA A 336 -13.82 -22.73 13.12
C ALA A 336 -13.39 -22.34 14.55
N ALA A 337 -13.70 -21.13 14.98
CA ALA A 337 -13.45 -20.69 16.34
C ALA A 337 -14.43 -21.32 17.36
N SER A 338 -15.57 -21.86 16.91
CA SER A 338 -16.55 -22.58 17.75
C SER A 338 -16.26 -24.09 17.85
N GLU A 339 -15.73 -24.70 16.78
CA GLU A 339 -15.50 -26.15 16.68
C GLU A 339 -14.16 -26.63 17.24
N ALA A 340 -13.29 -25.72 17.69
CA ALA A 340 -12.13 -26.07 18.52
C ALA A 340 -12.60 -26.51 19.93
N GLY A 341 -13.33 -27.63 19.96
CA GLY A 341 -13.77 -28.30 21.17
C GLY A 341 -12.59 -28.83 21.99
N PRO A 342 -12.84 -29.23 23.25
CA PRO A 342 -11.81 -29.85 24.07
C PRO A 342 -11.30 -31.09 23.35
N VAL A 343 -10.05 -31.05 22.89
CA VAL A 343 -9.37 -32.25 22.40
C VAL A 343 -9.26 -33.16 23.63
N ASP A 344 -10.10 -34.20 23.68
CA ASP A 344 -10.14 -35.14 24.78
C ASP A 344 -8.73 -35.71 24.99
N ALA A 345 -8.11 -35.24 26.08
CA ALA A 345 -6.83 -35.71 26.55
C ALA A 345 -7.02 -37.09 27.17
N GLU A 346 -7.34 -38.10 26.35
CA GLU A 346 -7.42 -39.47 26.78
C GLU A 346 -6.02 -40.11 26.77
N ALA A 347 -5.42 -40.08 27.95
CA ALA A 347 -4.54 -41.10 28.52
C ALA A 347 -3.28 -41.56 27.73
N ALA A 348 -2.16 -40.89 28.02
CA ALA A 348 -0.88 -41.57 28.25
C ALA A 348 -0.09 -40.80 29.32
N GLY A 349 0.25 -41.49 30.41
CA GLY A 349 0.62 -40.89 31.69
C GLY A 349 2.05 -40.36 31.83
N ALA A 350 2.20 -39.64 32.96
CA ALA A 350 3.42 -39.30 33.72
C ALA A 350 4.52 -38.49 33.00
N GLU A 351 5.12 -37.44 33.54
CA GLU A 351 4.94 -36.62 34.74
C GLU A 351 5.78 -35.34 34.48
N GLY A 352 5.27 -34.17 34.87
CA GLY A 352 6.12 -33.00 35.16
C GLY A 352 6.59 -32.11 34.00
N GLN A 353 5.69 -31.36 33.38
CA GLN A 353 6.00 -30.07 32.73
C GLN A 353 4.71 -29.24 32.60
N GLN A 354 4.79 -27.94 32.91
CA GLN A 354 3.65 -27.01 32.97
C GLN A 354 2.85 -27.03 31.66
N GLN A 355 1.64 -27.60 31.74
CA GLN A 355 0.69 -27.67 30.62
C GLN A 355 0.13 -26.28 30.28
N PRO A 356 0.15 -25.86 29.00
CA PRO A 356 -0.60 -24.71 28.54
C PRO A 356 -2.12 -24.99 28.61
N GLN A 357 -2.88 -24.09 29.23
CA GLN A 357 -4.33 -24.23 29.43
C GLN A 357 -5.11 -24.19 28.09
N PRO A 358 -6.01 -25.16 27.81
CA PRO A 358 -6.74 -25.27 26.54
C PRO A 358 -8.09 -24.52 26.45
N GLN A 359 -8.39 -23.54 27.31
CA GLN A 359 -9.72 -22.87 27.34
C GLN A 359 -9.93 -21.73 26.32
N ALA A 360 -9.03 -21.51 25.35
CA ALA A 360 -9.00 -20.28 24.55
C ALA A 360 -9.85 -20.27 23.25
N GLY A 361 -10.52 -21.37 22.89
CA GLY A 361 -11.21 -21.53 21.59
C GLY A 361 -12.55 -20.78 21.49
N ALA A 362 -13.57 -21.24 22.24
CA ALA A 362 -14.94 -20.74 22.13
C ALA A 362 -15.10 -19.22 22.36
N GLY A 363 -14.23 -18.62 23.20
CA GLY A 363 -14.23 -17.18 23.41
C GLY A 363 -13.83 -16.35 22.17
N ARG A 364 -13.07 -16.94 21.23
CA ARG A 364 -12.60 -16.22 20.03
C ARG A 364 -13.68 -16.04 18.98
N ALA A 365 -14.54 -17.03 18.75
CA ALA A 365 -15.63 -16.96 17.77
C ALA A 365 -16.61 -15.83 18.12
N SER A 366 -17.07 -15.86 19.37
CA SER A 366 -17.99 -14.86 19.91
C SER A 366 -17.37 -13.47 19.89
N ALA A 367 -16.07 -13.34 20.22
CA ALA A 367 -15.38 -12.06 20.15
C ALA A 367 -15.25 -11.52 18.72
N LEU A 368 -15.01 -12.38 17.72
CA LEU A 368 -14.93 -11.97 16.32
C LEU A 368 -16.29 -11.48 15.79
N SER A 369 -17.35 -12.26 15.97
CA SER A 369 -18.70 -11.86 15.57
C SER A 369 -19.10 -10.54 16.24
N THR A 370 -18.83 -10.39 17.55
CA THR A 370 -19.07 -9.15 18.29
C THR A 370 -18.28 -7.97 17.71
N ALA A 371 -17.03 -8.19 17.30
CA ALA A 371 -16.19 -7.16 16.71
C ALA A 371 -16.70 -6.71 15.33
N LEU A 372 -17.15 -7.65 14.48
CA LEU A 372 -17.73 -7.34 13.17
C LEU A 372 -19.05 -6.57 13.33
N GLU A 373 -19.93 -6.98 14.24
CA GLU A 373 -21.18 -6.27 14.55
C GLU A 373 -20.93 -4.88 15.16
N ALA A 374 -19.89 -4.73 15.98
CA ALA A 374 -19.49 -3.42 16.50
C ALA A 374 -18.94 -2.52 15.39
N ALA A 375 -18.14 -3.07 14.47
CA ALA A 375 -17.65 -2.34 13.31
C ALA A 375 -18.80 -1.89 12.41
N GLN A 376 -19.75 -2.77 12.07
CA GLN A 376 -20.93 -2.42 11.26
C GLN A 376 -21.73 -1.27 11.89
N ARG A 377 -22.06 -1.38 13.19
CA ARG A 377 -22.79 -0.30 13.90
C ARG A 377 -22.02 1.02 13.89
N SER A 378 -20.69 0.96 13.98
CA SER A 378 -19.84 2.15 13.91
C SER A 378 -19.87 2.79 12.52
N VAL A 379 -19.91 1.98 11.46
CA VAL A 379 -20.05 2.44 10.07
C VAL A 379 -21.40 3.11 9.88
N ASP A 380 -22.50 2.43 10.21
CA ASP A 380 -23.87 2.94 10.05
C ASP A 380 -24.06 4.29 10.77
N ALA A 381 -23.60 4.36 12.02
CA ALA A 381 -23.70 5.59 12.83
C ALA A 381 -22.86 6.73 12.27
N SER A 382 -21.73 6.45 11.62
CA SER A 382 -20.85 7.48 11.05
C SER A 382 -21.34 7.94 9.68
N ALA A 383 -21.83 7.02 8.84
CA ALA A 383 -22.48 7.33 7.58
C ALA A 383 -23.71 8.21 7.80
N GLN A 384 -24.58 7.87 8.75
CA GLN A 384 -25.75 8.67 9.08
C GLN A 384 -25.38 10.09 9.56
N ARG A 385 -24.35 10.22 10.41
CA ARG A 385 -23.87 11.53 10.88
C ARG A 385 -23.36 12.41 9.73
N LEU A 386 -22.67 11.82 8.76
CA LEU A 386 -22.19 12.51 7.58
C LEU A 386 -23.36 12.96 6.69
N LEU A 387 -24.33 12.09 6.43
CA LEU A 387 -25.53 12.45 5.67
C LEU A 387 -26.32 13.58 6.35
N ASP A 388 -26.44 13.55 7.69
CA ASP A 388 -27.10 14.62 8.43
C ASP A 388 -26.33 15.94 8.33
N ALA A 389 -25.00 15.91 8.35
CA ALA A 389 -24.15 17.08 8.18
C ALA A 389 -24.28 17.68 6.77
N LEU A 390 -24.22 16.85 5.74
CA LEU A 390 -24.40 17.25 4.34
C LEU A 390 -25.77 17.88 4.11
N ASN A 391 -26.84 17.27 4.65
CA ASN A 391 -28.18 17.82 4.53
C ASN A 391 -28.33 19.20 5.20
N ARG A 392 -27.67 19.41 6.36
CA ARG A 392 -27.63 20.71 7.04
C ARG A 392 -26.87 21.74 6.21
N GLN A 393 -25.70 21.38 5.68
CA GLN A 393 -24.87 22.28 4.86
C GLN A 393 -25.59 22.68 3.57
N ALA A 394 -26.19 21.72 2.85
CA ALA A 394 -26.98 21.97 1.65
C ALA A 394 -28.23 22.84 1.94
N HIS A 395 -28.85 22.68 3.11
CA HIS A 395 -29.96 23.55 3.52
C HIS A 395 -29.49 24.98 3.81
N ALA A 396 -28.36 25.15 4.51
CA ALA A 396 -27.77 26.46 4.78
C ALA A 396 -27.38 27.18 3.48
N ALA A 397 -26.75 26.47 2.53
CA ALA A 397 -26.38 27.01 1.22
C ALA A 397 -27.60 27.50 0.42
N ARG A 398 -28.72 26.76 0.45
CA ARG A 398 -29.96 27.15 -0.25
C ARG A 398 -30.70 28.31 0.39
N THR A 399 -30.66 28.43 1.72
CA THR A 399 -31.47 29.42 2.46
C THR A 399 -30.70 30.68 2.83
N GLY A 400 -29.36 30.65 2.78
CA GLY A 400 -28.50 31.70 3.33
C GLY A 400 -28.57 31.81 4.86
N VAL A 401 -29.27 30.88 5.53
CA VAL A 401 -29.36 30.83 6.99
C VAL A 401 -28.23 29.93 7.49
N PRO A 402 -27.35 30.41 8.39
CA PRO A 402 -26.28 29.59 8.93
C PRO A 402 -26.87 28.35 9.64
N ALA A 403 -26.29 27.18 9.38
CA ALA A 403 -26.63 25.96 10.12
C ALA A 403 -26.23 26.15 11.59
N SER A 404 -27.20 26.20 12.49
CA SER A 404 -27.02 26.33 13.94
C SER A 404 -26.95 25.00 14.66
#